data_AF-A0AAD7GGS9-F1
#
_entry.id   AF-A0AAD7GGS9-F1
#
_cell.length_a   1.000
_cell.length_b   1.000
_cell.length_c   1.000
_cell.angle_alpha   90.00
_cell.angle_beta   90.00
_cell.angle_gamma   90.00
#
_symmetry.space_group_name_H-M   'P 1'
#
loop_
_entity.id
_entity.type
_entity.pdbx_description
1 polymer ?
#
loop_
_entity_poly.entity_id
_entity_poly.type
_entity_poly.pdbx_seq_one_letter_code
_entity_poly.pdbx_strand_id
1 'polypeptide(L)'
;MSEDESTPTTVERLKAEGNVLHGQGSYQAAYQKYSEAIKEAPANVVLAILYANRAASCLAMKEYLDAFHDANTAAELDPTYAKAWARVGTAAHALEIWDVCRKAWTSALACLPTTDLTPTQLVLKAQFKAGVKAADAGEVKSTAVAKSKFMHFAEDSNARGNMPWDRALVLAGQNQLARGELPSSGFVILNAHRDFIRGIKTMQQIKIKRKADGNLEVKAIPNALVDITNGLLRDSRVFHADSRFFTQLESQLRFEAEFTGAWSSGGPKKVQKEVVARQRKEGWLPVRRALSVTVRAWMIRGFLDSQMGARTSGVEFYLRALDLLEWGRRTWPNVPAEDRGIIFEPSFVRGIRRLHLPAVMNLYLKQGAESGYTLENIAQMARDLIAETQASVRNPACLQDPGFFASFWIYPVAEGLSILGWYHMQLGLQHFDKTGDIDLGEEAVVNFHQSSRYYIQAAGKYPEDDEERPHMLAVALEALWWGAAPLRVTLPLCRKIRAAMPKPVPIWEFSSKSLNKRNANCAEAVRFLDDCERQLADGTATLESALMPLDLMERRVGRVAQLRDD
;
A
#
# COMPACT_ATOMS: atom_id res chain seq x y z
N MET A 1 -60.95 -26.69 -0.91
CA MET A 1 -59.47 -26.63 -0.92
C MET A 1 -59.10 -25.60 -1.97
N SER A 2 -58.89 -24.36 -1.57
CA SER A 2 -58.36 -23.32 -2.45
C SER A 2 -56.90 -23.12 -2.09
N GLU A 3 -56.04 -23.35 -3.07
CA GLU A 3 -54.60 -23.14 -3.01
C GLU A 3 -54.31 -21.68 -2.66
N ASP A 4 -53.57 -21.47 -1.56
CA ASP A 4 -53.03 -20.18 -1.18
C ASP A 4 -51.79 -19.93 -2.04
N GLU A 5 -51.99 -19.37 -3.25
CA GLU A 5 -50.90 -18.79 -4.05
C GLU A 5 -50.35 -17.57 -3.28
N SER A 6 -49.41 -17.84 -2.36
CA SER A 6 -48.75 -16.79 -1.60
C SER A 6 -47.93 -15.92 -2.56
N THR A 7 -48.43 -14.71 -2.87
CA THR A 7 -47.66 -13.70 -3.60
C THR A 7 -46.29 -13.50 -2.94
N PRO A 8 -45.17 -13.57 -3.70
CA PRO A 8 -43.83 -13.46 -3.12
C PRO A 8 -43.68 -12.11 -2.42
N THR A 9 -43.16 -12.15 -1.20
CA THR A 9 -42.92 -10.95 -0.38
C THR A 9 -41.98 -9.99 -1.11
N THR A 10 -42.04 -8.69 -0.76
CA THR A 10 -41.14 -7.67 -1.35
C THR A 10 -39.67 -8.09 -1.27
N VAL A 11 -39.26 -8.72 -0.16
CA VAL A 11 -37.89 -9.23 0.05
C VAL A 11 -37.55 -10.36 -0.92
N GLU A 12 -38.47 -11.31 -1.14
CA GLU A 12 -38.27 -12.42 -2.07
C GLU A 12 -38.17 -11.95 -3.51
N ARG A 13 -39.01 -10.98 -3.91
CA ARG A 13 -38.94 -10.35 -5.23
C ARG A 13 -37.60 -9.65 -5.44
N LEU A 14 -37.18 -8.80 -4.51
CA LEU A 14 -35.90 -8.07 -4.60
C LEU A 14 -34.70 -9.04 -4.62
N LYS A 15 -34.75 -10.11 -3.82
CA LYS A 15 -33.75 -11.20 -3.84
C LYS A 15 -33.69 -11.88 -5.20
N ALA A 16 -34.84 -12.22 -5.78
CA ALA A 16 -34.93 -12.86 -7.08
C ALA A 16 -34.39 -11.95 -8.20
N GLU A 17 -34.76 -10.66 -8.21
CA GLU A 17 -34.20 -9.65 -9.12
C GLU A 17 -32.67 -9.57 -8.98
N GLY A 18 -32.16 -9.53 -7.75
CA GLY A 18 -30.73 -9.54 -7.49
C GLY A 18 -30.03 -10.80 -8.02
N ASN A 19 -30.64 -11.98 -7.84
CA ASN A 19 -30.09 -13.24 -8.34
C ASN A 19 -30.03 -13.27 -9.87
N VAL A 20 -31.07 -12.76 -10.55
CA VAL A 20 -31.11 -12.65 -12.01
C VAL A 20 -30.01 -11.71 -12.51
N LEU A 21 -29.91 -10.51 -11.93
CA LEU A 21 -28.87 -9.54 -12.28
C LEU A 21 -27.46 -10.10 -12.04
N HIS A 22 -27.27 -10.84 -10.94
CA HIS A 22 -25.99 -11.50 -10.64
C HIS A 22 -25.65 -12.56 -11.70
N GLY A 23 -26.61 -13.40 -12.08
CA GLY A 23 -26.43 -14.39 -13.14
C GLY A 23 -26.14 -13.77 -14.51
N GLN A 24 -26.60 -12.55 -14.76
CA GLN A 24 -26.32 -11.76 -15.97
C GLN A 24 -24.97 -11.02 -15.93
N GLY A 25 -24.19 -11.15 -14.84
CA GLY A 25 -22.94 -10.40 -14.66
C GLY A 25 -23.13 -8.93 -14.26
N SER A 26 -24.37 -8.48 -14.05
CA SER A 26 -24.71 -7.12 -13.60
C SER A 26 -24.54 -6.97 -12.09
N TYR A 27 -23.33 -7.22 -11.59
CA TYR A 27 -23.04 -7.35 -10.16
C TYR A 27 -23.34 -6.09 -9.34
N GLN A 28 -23.08 -4.89 -9.90
CA GLN A 28 -23.37 -3.63 -9.20
C GLN A 28 -24.89 -3.39 -9.05
N ALA A 29 -25.69 -3.81 -10.03
CA ALA A 29 -27.15 -3.73 -9.96
C ALA A 29 -27.69 -4.80 -8.99
N ALA A 30 -27.14 -6.02 -9.03
CA ALA A 30 -27.46 -7.07 -8.07
C ALA A 30 -27.18 -6.62 -6.63
N TYR A 31 -26.03 -6.00 -6.38
CA TYR A 31 -25.66 -5.42 -5.09
C TYR A 31 -26.71 -4.43 -4.58
N GLN A 32 -27.24 -3.56 -5.46
CA GLN A 32 -28.27 -2.59 -5.10
C GLN A 32 -29.57 -3.29 -4.70
N LYS A 33 -30.01 -4.28 -5.48
CA LYS A 33 -31.22 -5.07 -5.18
C LYS A 33 -31.12 -5.85 -3.88
N TYR A 34 -29.98 -6.49 -3.61
CA TYR A 34 -29.77 -7.13 -2.31
C TYR A 34 -29.74 -6.10 -1.17
N SER A 35 -29.18 -4.92 -1.39
CA SER A 35 -29.15 -3.85 -0.38
C SER A 35 -30.54 -3.27 -0.10
N GLU A 36 -31.43 -3.24 -1.08
CA GLU A 36 -32.86 -2.93 -0.87
C GLU A 36 -33.53 -4.06 -0.09
N ALA A 37 -33.33 -5.32 -0.48
CA ALA A 37 -33.90 -6.47 0.22
C ALA A 37 -33.49 -6.56 1.70
N ILE A 38 -32.24 -6.23 2.02
CA ILE A 38 -31.71 -6.25 3.40
C ILE A 38 -32.45 -5.25 4.30
N LYS A 39 -32.89 -4.10 3.77
CA LYS A 39 -33.61 -3.09 4.59
C LYS A 39 -35.01 -3.56 4.99
N GLU A 40 -35.63 -4.40 4.16
CA GLU A 40 -37.00 -4.86 4.33
C GLU A 40 -37.09 -6.24 5.00
N ALA A 41 -35.95 -6.90 5.25
CA ALA A 41 -35.90 -8.29 5.70
C ALA A 41 -36.23 -8.45 7.20
N PRO A 42 -37.25 -9.27 7.56
CA PRO A 42 -37.74 -9.37 8.95
C PRO A 42 -37.01 -10.40 9.83
N ALA A 43 -36.13 -11.25 9.27
CA ALA A 43 -35.55 -12.40 9.99
C ALA A 43 -34.05 -12.64 9.72
N ASN A 44 -33.34 -13.16 10.73
CA ASN A 44 -31.89 -13.38 10.71
C ASN A 44 -31.42 -14.36 9.63
N VAL A 45 -32.17 -15.45 9.36
CA VAL A 45 -31.78 -16.45 8.35
C VAL A 45 -31.91 -15.90 6.92
N VAL A 46 -33.00 -15.17 6.63
CA VAL A 46 -33.17 -14.51 5.33
C VAL A 46 -32.09 -13.44 5.13
N LEU A 47 -31.77 -12.69 6.18
CA LEU A 47 -30.66 -11.73 6.18
C LEU A 47 -29.32 -12.40 5.90
N ALA A 48 -29.01 -13.55 6.50
CA ALA A 48 -27.77 -14.29 6.25
C ALA A 48 -27.60 -14.62 4.76
N ILE A 49 -28.67 -15.09 4.10
CA ILE A 49 -28.67 -15.39 2.66
C ILE A 49 -28.45 -14.13 1.83
N LEU A 50 -29.14 -13.03 2.16
CA LEU A 50 -29.02 -11.76 1.42
C LEU A 50 -27.61 -11.17 1.54
N TYR A 51 -27.03 -11.14 2.74
CA TYR A 51 -25.64 -10.73 2.95
C TYR A 51 -24.68 -11.61 2.18
N ALA A 52 -24.85 -12.94 2.21
CA ALA A 52 -23.97 -13.84 1.47
C ALA A 52 -24.10 -13.68 -0.05
N ASN A 53 -25.29 -13.37 -0.58
CA ASN A 53 -25.49 -13.10 -2.00
C ASN A 53 -24.92 -11.73 -2.42
N ARG A 54 -25.02 -10.72 -1.56
CA ARG A 54 -24.36 -9.43 -1.77
C ARG A 54 -22.84 -9.58 -1.75
N ALA A 55 -22.29 -10.35 -0.80
CA ALA A 55 -20.89 -10.71 -0.75
C ALA A 55 -20.40 -11.40 -2.04
N ALA A 56 -21.21 -12.29 -2.63
CA ALA A 56 -20.88 -12.92 -3.90
C ALA A 56 -20.75 -11.90 -5.05
N SER A 57 -21.61 -10.87 -5.06
CA SER A 57 -21.52 -9.79 -6.04
C SER A 57 -20.29 -8.92 -5.81
N CYS A 58 -19.96 -8.61 -4.55
CA CYS A 58 -18.72 -7.90 -4.21
C CYS A 58 -17.47 -8.69 -4.63
N LEU A 59 -17.43 -10.02 -4.40
CA LEU A 59 -16.33 -10.88 -4.86
C LEU A 59 -16.16 -10.82 -6.38
N ALA A 60 -17.27 -10.85 -7.13
CA ALA A 60 -17.23 -10.76 -8.59
C ALA A 60 -16.75 -9.39 -9.09
N MET A 61 -16.99 -8.32 -8.32
CA MET A 61 -16.47 -6.97 -8.57
C MET A 61 -15.04 -6.76 -8.01
N LYS A 62 -14.45 -7.77 -7.36
CA LYS A 62 -13.17 -7.67 -6.63
C LYS A 62 -13.15 -6.62 -5.50
N GLU A 63 -14.32 -6.31 -4.94
CA GLU A 63 -14.48 -5.47 -3.72
C GLU A 63 -14.33 -6.36 -2.48
N TYR A 64 -13.12 -6.84 -2.21
CA TYR A 64 -12.88 -7.95 -1.27
C TYR A 64 -13.12 -7.58 0.19
N LEU A 65 -12.86 -6.34 0.63
CA LEU A 65 -13.15 -5.91 2.00
C LEU A 65 -14.67 -5.82 2.26
N ASP A 66 -15.46 -5.40 1.26
CA ASP A 66 -16.93 -5.37 1.37
C ASP A 66 -17.50 -6.79 1.31
N ALA A 67 -16.95 -7.65 0.44
CA ALA A 67 -17.28 -9.08 0.40
C ALA A 67 -16.98 -9.78 1.74
N PHE A 68 -15.82 -9.50 2.33
CA PHE A 68 -15.41 -10.07 3.61
C PHE A 68 -16.38 -9.67 4.73
N HIS A 69 -16.73 -8.38 4.80
CA HIS A 69 -17.68 -7.89 5.79
C HIS A 69 -19.05 -8.56 5.65
N ASP A 70 -19.65 -8.53 4.45
CA ASP A 70 -20.96 -9.12 4.20
C ASP A 70 -20.96 -10.64 4.44
N ALA A 71 -19.91 -11.35 4.00
CA ALA A 71 -19.81 -12.79 4.22
C ALA A 71 -19.65 -13.13 5.71
N ASN A 72 -18.89 -12.33 6.46
CA ASN A 72 -18.70 -12.54 7.89
C ASN A 72 -20.00 -12.28 8.66
N THR A 73 -20.72 -11.20 8.32
CA THR A 73 -22.06 -10.94 8.88
C THR A 73 -23.02 -12.07 8.56
N ALA A 74 -23.00 -12.62 7.34
CA ALA A 74 -23.83 -13.79 6.99
C ALA A 74 -23.48 -15.03 7.84
N ALA A 75 -22.20 -15.29 8.07
CA ALA A 75 -21.73 -16.42 8.87
C ALA A 75 -22.04 -16.26 10.37
N GLU A 76 -22.04 -15.03 10.88
CA GLU A 76 -22.47 -14.73 12.26
C GLU A 76 -23.98 -14.90 12.44
N LEU A 77 -24.78 -14.51 11.44
CA LEU A 77 -26.24 -14.66 11.46
C LEU A 77 -26.69 -16.11 11.33
N ASP A 78 -25.98 -16.91 10.53
CA ASP A 78 -26.19 -18.35 10.42
C ASP A 78 -24.84 -19.11 10.39
N PRO A 79 -24.35 -19.56 11.55
CA PRO A 79 -23.11 -20.32 11.66
C PRO A 79 -23.13 -21.67 10.95
N THR A 80 -24.30 -22.20 10.58
CA THR A 80 -24.45 -23.46 9.85
C THR A 80 -24.38 -23.27 8.33
N TYR A 81 -24.37 -22.03 7.87
CA TYR A 81 -24.41 -21.72 6.45
C TYR A 81 -23.04 -21.86 5.77
N ALA A 82 -22.73 -23.08 5.32
CA ALA A 82 -21.44 -23.42 4.67
C ALA A 82 -21.01 -22.43 3.57
N LYS A 83 -21.95 -21.91 2.76
CA LYS A 83 -21.65 -20.96 1.69
C LYS A 83 -21.24 -19.57 2.20
N ALA A 84 -21.72 -19.14 3.36
CA ALA A 84 -21.26 -17.89 3.97
C ALA A 84 -19.80 -18.03 4.41
N TRP A 85 -19.46 -19.10 5.14
CA TRP A 85 -18.08 -19.40 5.53
C TRP A 85 -17.15 -19.56 4.32
N ALA A 86 -17.59 -20.23 3.25
CA ALA A 86 -16.81 -20.34 2.02
C ALA A 86 -16.53 -18.97 1.37
N ARG A 87 -17.48 -18.04 1.43
CA ARG A 87 -17.28 -16.66 0.93
C ARG A 87 -16.35 -15.86 1.85
N VAL A 88 -16.41 -16.04 3.17
CA VAL A 88 -15.42 -15.48 4.10
C VAL A 88 -14.02 -15.99 3.75
N GLY A 89 -13.86 -17.30 3.55
CA GLY A 89 -12.60 -17.91 3.17
C GLY A 89 -12.08 -17.38 1.83
N THR A 90 -12.97 -17.21 0.84
CA THR A 90 -12.61 -16.66 -0.48
C THR A 90 -12.15 -15.19 -0.38
N ALA A 91 -12.92 -14.35 0.33
CA ALA A 91 -12.57 -12.95 0.52
C ALA A 91 -11.27 -12.80 1.34
N ALA A 92 -11.13 -13.55 2.43
CA ALA A 92 -9.93 -13.54 3.28
C ALA A 92 -8.69 -14.04 2.53
N HIS A 93 -8.84 -15.02 1.64
CA HIS A 93 -7.77 -15.46 0.74
C HIS A 93 -7.33 -14.32 -0.20
N ALA A 94 -8.28 -13.64 -0.85
CA ALA A 94 -7.97 -12.53 -1.75
C ALA A 94 -7.30 -11.36 -1.02
N LEU A 95 -7.71 -11.08 0.21
CA LEU A 95 -7.13 -10.08 1.10
C LEU A 95 -5.80 -10.51 1.75
N GLU A 96 -5.36 -11.76 1.53
CA GLU A 96 -4.15 -12.34 2.12
C GLU A 96 -4.18 -12.36 3.68
N ILE A 97 -5.37 -12.52 4.28
CA ILE A 97 -5.59 -12.64 5.73
C ILE A 97 -5.69 -14.13 6.09
N TRP A 98 -4.53 -14.78 6.18
CA TRP A 98 -4.42 -16.25 6.15
C TRP A 98 -5.02 -16.98 7.36
N ASP A 99 -4.86 -16.45 8.58
CA ASP A 99 -5.46 -17.05 9.79
C ASP A 99 -6.99 -17.11 9.70
N VAL A 100 -7.61 -15.98 9.31
CA VAL A 100 -9.07 -15.90 9.14
C VAL A 100 -9.52 -16.78 7.97
N CYS A 101 -8.77 -16.79 6.87
CA CYS A 101 -9.03 -17.66 5.72
C CYS A 101 -9.08 -19.13 6.13
N ARG A 102 -8.06 -19.61 6.85
CA ARG A 102 -7.96 -20.99 7.36
C ARG A 102 -9.14 -21.35 8.25
N LYS A 103 -9.46 -20.48 9.21
CA LYS A 103 -10.61 -20.65 10.13
C LYS A 103 -11.93 -20.73 9.35
N ALA A 104 -12.16 -19.82 8.40
CA ALA A 104 -13.39 -19.80 7.62
C ALA A 104 -13.55 -21.07 6.75
N TRP A 105 -12.51 -21.54 6.08
CA TRP A 105 -12.58 -22.81 5.33
C TRP A 105 -12.81 -24.01 6.23
N THR A 106 -12.25 -24.00 7.45
CA THR A 106 -12.46 -25.06 8.45
C THR A 106 -13.90 -25.06 8.97
N SER A 107 -14.47 -23.88 9.24
CA SER A 107 -15.89 -23.73 9.59
C SER A 107 -16.80 -24.20 8.45
N ALA A 108 -16.48 -23.85 7.19
CA ALA A 108 -17.24 -24.32 6.03
C ALA A 108 -17.24 -25.85 5.90
N LEU A 109 -16.11 -26.51 6.20
CA LEU A 109 -16.01 -27.98 6.24
C LEU A 109 -16.86 -28.58 7.36
N ALA A 110 -16.88 -27.96 8.53
CA ALA A 110 -17.66 -28.43 9.68
C ALA A 110 -19.18 -28.35 9.44
N CYS A 111 -19.64 -27.48 8.53
CA CYS A 111 -21.05 -27.40 8.13
C CYS A 111 -21.49 -28.53 7.18
N LEU A 112 -20.57 -29.33 6.61
CA LEU A 112 -20.93 -30.43 5.73
C LEU A 112 -21.30 -31.69 6.52
N PRO A 113 -22.26 -32.51 6.05
CA PRO A 113 -22.56 -33.81 6.65
C PRO A 113 -21.32 -34.72 6.72
N THR A 114 -21.24 -35.54 7.77
CA THR A 114 -20.12 -36.46 7.99
C THR A 114 -20.21 -37.72 7.14
N THR A 115 -21.42 -38.22 6.87
CA THR A 115 -21.73 -39.36 6.00
C THR A 115 -22.66 -38.96 4.85
N ASP A 116 -22.77 -39.81 3.83
CA ASP A 116 -23.76 -39.70 2.75
C ASP A 116 -23.74 -38.38 1.96
N LEU A 117 -22.53 -37.91 1.65
CA LEU A 117 -22.29 -36.68 0.89
C LEU A 117 -22.80 -36.82 -0.56
N THR A 118 -23.64 -35.88 -0.98
CA THR A 118 -24.04 -35.73 -2.38
C THR A 118 -22.84 -35.38 -3.27
N PRO A 119 -22.89 -35.64 -4.60
CA PRO A 119 -21.81 -35.26 -5.52
C PRO A 119 -21.42 -33.77 -5.41
N THR A 120 -22.40 -32.87 -5.27
CA THR A 120 -22.15 -31.44 -5.07
C THR A 120 -21.40 -31.16 -3.77
N GLN A 121 -21.76 -31.84 -2.67
CA GLN A 121 -21.07 -31.68 -1.39
C GLN A 121 -19.65 -32.27 -1.40
N LEU A 122 -19.39 -33.31 -2.19
CA LEU A 122 -18.03 -33.83 -2.40
C LEU A 122 -17.13 -32.79 -3.11
N VAL A 123 -17.67 -32.11 -4.14
CA VAL A 123 -16.96 -31.00 -4.81
C VAL A 123 -16.68 -29.86 -3.83
N LEU A 124 -17.67 -29.45 -3.03
CA LEU A 124 -17.49 -28.42 -2.01
C LEU A 124 -16.45 -28.83 -0.95
N LYS A 125 -16.48 -30.08 -0.49
CA LYS A 125 -15.50 -30.61 0.48
C LYS A 125 -14.08 -30.55 -0.08
N ALA A 126 -13.90 -30.91 -1.35
CA ALA A 126 -12.60 -30.82 -2.02
C ALA A 126 -12.14 -29.35 -2.15
N GLN A 127 -13.04 -28.46 -2.57
CA GLN A 127 -12.77 -27.02 -2.66
C GLN A 127 -12.36 -26.43 -1.30
N PHE A 128 -13.08 -26.73 -0.23
CA PHE A 128 -12.79 -26.16 1.10
C PHE A 128 -11.46 -26.69 1.66
N LYS A 129 -11.15 -27.99 1.44
CA LYS A 129 -9.84 -28.56 1.78
C LYS A 129 -8.69 -27.88 1.01
N ALA A 130 -8.89 -27.63 -0.28
CA ALA A 130 -7.92 -26.88 -1.07
C ALA A 130 -7.74 -25.45 -0.52
N GLY A 131 -8.82 -24.80 -0.08
CA GLY A 131 -8.80 -23.50 0.60
C GLY A 131 -7.96 -23.49 1.88
N VAL A 132 -8.11 -24.49 2.76
CA VAL A 132 -7.27 -24.65 3.96
C VAL A 132 -5.78 -24.78 3.58
N LYS A 133 -5.46 -25.67 2.63
CA LYS A 133 -4.08 -25.87 2.18
C LYS A 133 -3.47 -24.59 1.59
N ALA A 134 -4.24 -23.84 0.81
CA ALA A 134 -3.81 -22.56 0.26
C ALA A 134 -3.55 -21.51 1.36
N ALA A 135 -4.42 -21.45 2.38
CA ALA A 135 -4.25 -20.57 3.53
C ALA A 135 -2.97 -20.90 4.32
N ASP A 136 -2.71 -22.19 4.56
CA ASP A 136 -1.51 -22.65 5.25
C ASP A 136 -0.23 -22.24 4.50
N ALA A 137 -0.21 -22.43 3.18
CA ALA A 137 0.92 -22.03 2.34
C ALA A 137 1.10 -20.50 2.28
N GLY A 138 0.01 -19.74 2.27
CA GLY A 138 0.02 -18.27 2.30
C GLY A 138 0.58 -17.72 3.61
N GLU A 139 0.19 -18.32 4.75
CA GLU A 139 0.63 -17.87 6.07
C GLU A 139 2.14 -18.01 6.27
N VAL A 140 2.73 -19.12 5.82
CA VAL A 140 4.18 -19.36 5.87
C VAL A 140 4.93 -18.27 5.08
N LYS A 141 4.44 -17.93 3.89
CA LYS A 141 5.04 -16.88 3.04
C LYS A 141 4.91 -15.50 3.69
N SER A 142 3.74 -15.17 4.23
CA SER A 142 3.49 -13.88 4.89
C SER A 142 4.33 -13.71 6.16
N THR A 143 4.38 -14.71 7.03
CA THR A 143 5.21 -14.69 8.24
C THR A 143 6.70 -14.58 7.95
N ALA A 144 7.19 -15.20 6.87
CA ALA A 144 8.57 -15.01 6.42
C ALA A 144 8.86 -13.56 6.01
N VAL A 145 7.95 -12.93 5.25
CA VAL A 145 8.06 -11.52 4.85
C VAL A 145 8.03 -10.58 6.06
N ALA A 146 7.10 -10.81 6.99
CA ALA A 146 7.02 -10.03 8.23
C ALA A 146 8.29 -10.18 9.08
N LYS A 147 8.78 -11.41 9.30
CA LYS A 147 10.03 -11.63 10.04
C LYS A 147 11.22 -10.91 9.38
N SER A 148 11.37 -11.02 8.06
CA SER A 148 12.46 -10.34 7.34
C SER A 148 12.40 -8.81 7.47
N LYS A 149 11.21 -8.20 7.40
CA LYS A 149 11.07 -6.73 7.48
C LYS A 149 11.18 -6.18 8.91
N PHE A 150 10.70 -6.91 9.91
CA PHE A 150 10.57 -6.41 11.28
C PHE A 150 11.70 -6.86 12.23
N MET A 151 12.42 -7.97 11.96
CA MET A 151 13.57 -8.38 12.79
C MET A 151 14.73 -7.36 12.72
N HIS A 152 14.86 -6.58 11.64
CA HIS A 152 15.91 -5.55 11.55
C HIS A 152 15.74 -4.35 12.49
N PHE A 153 14.57 -4.14 13.10
CA PHE A 153 14.35 -3.05 14.07
C PHE A 153 14.57 -3.47 15.53
N ALA A 154 14.48 -4.78 15.83
CA ALA A 154 14.39 -5.28 17.21
C ALA A 154 15.75 -5.65 17.82
N GLU A 155 16.75 -6.03 17.01
CA GLU A 155 17.97 -6.68 17.52
C GLU A 155 19.28 -5.90 17.36
N ASP A 156 19.32 -4.80 16.58
CA ASP A 156 20.57 -4.06 16.46
C ASP A 156 20.73 -3.05 17.61
N SER A 157 21.30 -3.53 18.71
CA SER A 157 21.65 -2.72 19.89
C SER A 157 22.52 -1.50 19.53
N ASN A 158 23.26 -1.56 18.43
CA ASN A 158 24.12 -0.48 17.93
C ASN A 158 23.34 0.66 17.26
N ALA A 159 22.10 0.44 16.81
CA ALA A 159 21.27 1.45 16.16
C ALA A 159 20.50 2.34 17.17
N ARG A 160 20.36 1.91 18.43
CA ARG A 160 19.65 2.69 19.46
C ARG A 160 20.39 4.00 19.75
N GLY A 161 19.72 5.13 19.54
CA GLY A 161 20.31 6.47 19.66
C GLY A 161 21.09 6.93 18.43
N ASN A 162 21.18 6.09 17.40
CA ASN A 162 21.85 6.38 16.13
C ASN A 162 20.88 6.36 14.94
N MET A 163 19.57 6.26 15.19
CA MET A 163 18.58 6.23 14.11
C MET A 163 18.61 7.54 13.31
N PRO A 164 18.13 7.55 12.05
CA PRO A 164 18.19 8.76 11.23
C PRO A 164 17.58 10.01 11.87
N TRP A 165 16.51 9.86 12.66
CA TRP A 165 15.92 10.97 13.42
C TRP A 165 16.75 11.42 14.62
N ASP A 166 17.50 10.54 15.27
CA ASP A 166 18.41 10.89 16.39
C ASP A 166 19.59 11.70 15.85
N ARG A 167 20.18 11.24 14.74
CA ARG A 167 21.28 11.92 14.06
C ARG A 167 20.85 13.27 13.48
N ALA A 168 19.69 13.31 12.83
CA ALA A 168 19.10 14.56 12.34
C ALA A 168 18.81 15.55 13.48
N LEU A 169 18.41 15.08 14.67
CA LEU A 169 18.21 15.94 15.84
C LEU A 169 19.52 16.60 16.29
N VAL A 170 20.62 15.84 16.35
CA VAL A 170 21.95 16.37 16.70
C VAL A 170 22.40 17.43 15.70
N LEU A 171 22.33 17.12 14.40
CA LEU A 171 22.70 18.07 13.34
C LEU A 171 21.81 19.32 13.34
N ALA A 172 20.52 19.18 13.63
CA ALA A 172 19.60 20.31 13.77
C ALA A 172 20.01 21.22 14.94
N GLY A 173 20.36 20.64 16.09
CA GLY A 173 20.83 21.40 17.27
C GLY A 173 22.14 22.15 17.03
N GLN A 174 22.98 21.65 16.12
CA GLN A 174 24.23 22.28 15.69
C GLN A 174 24.04 23.23 14.49
N ASN A 175 22.81 23.42 14.01
CA ASN A 175 22.49 24.18 12.79
C ASN A 175 23.27 23.71 11.53
N GLN A 176 23.53 22.41 11.45
CA GLN A 176 24.27 21.76 10.36
C GLN A 176 23.34 21.15 9.28
N LEU A 177 22.02 21.19 9.47
CA LEU A 177 21.09 20.76 8.44
C LEU A 177 21.08 21.79 7.29
N ALA A 178 21.42 21.30 6.08
CA ALA A 178 21.52 22.14 4.89
C ALA A 178 20.18 22.83 4.55
N ARG A 179 20.29 24.10 4.16
CA ARG A 179 19.18 24.95 3.68
C ARG A 179 19.45 25.49 2.27
N GLY A 180 20.19 24.74 1.46
CA GLY A 180 20.52 25.10 0.08
C GLY A 180 19.30 25.10 -0.84
N GLU A 181 19.51 24.91 -2.15
CA GLU A 181 18.40 24.89 -3.14
C GLU A 181 17.28 23.91 -2.78
N LEU A 182 17.64 22.77 -2.18
CA LEU A 182 16.71 21.82 -1.58
C LEU A 182 16.95 21.75 -0.07
N PRO A 183 15.88 21.61 0.73
CA PRO A 183 16.00 21.43 2.18
C PRO A 183 16.59 20.06 2.51
N SER A 184 17.40 19.99 3.56
CA SER A 184 17.93 18.74 4.11
C SER A 184 16.82 17.72 4.40
N SER A 185 17.06 16.45 4.03
CA SER A 185 16.22 15.31 4.40
C SER A 185 16.14 15.09 5.92
N GLY A 186 17.08 15.67 6.68
CA GLY A 186 17.05 15.71 8.14
C GLY A 186 15.82 16.42 8.70
N PHE A 187 15.35 17.51 8.07
CA PHE A 187 14.11 18.18 8.48
C PHE A 187 12.88 17.28 8.28
N VAL A 188 12.88 16.51 7.20
CA VAL A 188 11.80 15.58 6.85
C VAL A 188 11.68 14.48 7.92
N ILE A 189 12.77 13.73 8.14
CA ILE A 189 12.75 12.58 9.04
C ILE A 189 12.59 12.98 10.51
N LEU A 190 13.17 14.11 10.91
CA LEU A 190 13.03 14.63 12.28
C LEU A 190 11.58 15.01 12.60
N ASN A 191 10.92 15.74 11.70
CA ASN A 191 9.52 16.15 11.91
C ASN A 191 8.56 14.97 11.78
N ALA A 192 8.82 14.04 10.85
CA ALA A 192 8.10 12.76 10.79
C ALA A 192 8.19 11.99 12.12
N HIS A 193 9.39 11.90 12.69
CA HIS A 193 9.63 11.23 13.98
C HIS A 193 8.92 11.91 15.14
N ARG A 194 8.97 13.25 15.22
CA ARG A 194 8.26 14.00 16.27
C ARG A 194 6.76 13.77 16.27
N ASP A 195 6.14 13.70 15.09
CA ASP A 195 4.71 13.40 14.96
C ASP A 195 4.45 11.93 15.31
N PHE A 196 5.20 11.00 14.72
CA PHE A 196 5.02 9.57 14.97
C PHE A 196 5.17 9.19 16.45
N ILE A 197 6.28 9.59 17.10
CA ILE A 197 6.56 9.21 18.48
C ILE A 197 5.57 9.82 19.49
N ARG A 198 5.01 10.99 19.16
CA ARG A 198 3.95 11.61 19.97
C ARG A 198 2.71 10.73 19.98
N GLY A 199 2.29 10.25 18.81
CA GLY A 199 1.18 9.31 18.70
C GLY A 199 1.44 7.99 19.41
N ILE A 200 2.66 7.43 19.29
CA ILE A 200 3.06 6.23 20.04
C ILE A 200 2.98 6.47 21.56
N LYS A 201 3.51 7.58 22.08
CA LYS A 201 3.45 7.92 23.50
C LYS A 201 2.01 8.10 24.00
N THR A 202 1.13 8.67 23.19
CA THR A 202 -0.31 8.78 23.49
C THR A 202 -0.94 7.40 23.58
N MET A 203 -0.62 6.51 22.63
CA MET A 203 -1.11 5.14 22.58
C MET A 203 -0.59 4.25 23.72
N GLN A 204 0.63 4.49 24.20
CA GLN A 204 1.20 3.76 25.34
C GLN A 204 0.53 4.09 26.68
N GLN A 205 -0.25 5.17 26.75
CA GLN A 205 -1.00 5.57 27.95
C GLN A 205 -2.36 4.86 28.09
N ILE A 206 -2.73 4.00 27.13
CA ILE A 206 -3.97 3.24 27.20
C ILE A 206 -3.97 2.35 28.45
N LYS A 207 -5.04 2.46 29.25
CA LYS A 207 -5.32 1.59 30.39
C LYS A 207 -6.55 0.75 30.10
N ILE A 208 -6.37 -0.55 30.01
CA ILE A 208 -7.46 -1.51 29.87
C ILE A 208 -7.76 -2.09 31.26
N LYS A 209 -8.97 -1.89 31.75
CA LYS A 209 -9.45 -2.47 33.02
C LYS A 209 -10.62 -3.40 32.74
N ARG A 210 -10.67 -4.54 33.41
CA ARG A 210 -11.87 -5.38 33.38
C ARG A 210 -12.86 -4.86 34.41
N LYS A 211 -14.07 -4.55 33.97
CA LYS A 211 -15.20 -4.18 34.82
C LYS A 211 -15.75 -5.43 35.52
N ALA A 212 -16.51 -5.19 36.60
CA ALA A 212 -17.14 -6.25 37.39
C ALA A 212 -18.16 -7.09 36.59
N ASP A 213 -18.72 -6.53 35.52
CA ASP A 213 -19.64 -7.20 34.58
C ASP A 213 -18.91 -8.07 33.52
N GLY A 214 -17.57 -8.12 33.57
CA GLY A 214 -16.74 -8.85 32.62
C GLY A 214 -16.32 -8.05 31.37
N ASN A 215 -16.91 -6.87 31.13
CA ASN A 215 -16.58 -6.00 30.00
C ASN A 215 -15.24 -5.29 30.21
N LEU A 216 -14.55 -4.94 29.12
CA LEU A 216 -13.30 -4.18 29.19
C LEU A 216 -13.60 -2.66 29.15
N GLU A 217 -13.20 -1.93 30.18
CA GLU A 217 -13.09 -0.46 30.16
C GLU A 217 -11.74 -0.06 29.57
N VAL A 218 -11.76 0.64 28.44
CA VAL A 218 -10.56 1.22 27.83
C VAL A 218 -10.52 2.71 28.16
N LYS A 219 -9.51 3.14 28.92
CA LYS A 219 -9.19 4.55 29.11
C LYS A 219 -8.02 4.91 28.21
N ALA A 220 -8.27 5.70 27.18
CA ALA A 220 -7.29 6.12 26.19
C ALA A 220 -7.38 7.62 25.93
N ILE A 221 -6.36 8.18 25.29
CA ILE A 221 -6.27 9.59 24.94
C ILE A 221 -6.48 9.72 23.43
N PRO A 222 -7.38 10.60 22.93
CA PRO A 222 -7.64 10.72 21.50
C PRO A 222 -6.48 11.40 20.74
N ASN A 223 -6.55 11.39 19.41
CA ASN A 223 -5.60 11.99 18.46
C ASN A 223 -4.26 11.27 18.30
N ALA A 224 -4.08 10.08 18.88
CA ALA A 224 -2.90 9.27 18.63
C ALA A 224 -2.81 8.88 17.13
N LEU A 225 -3.96 8.59 16.52
CA LEU A 225 -4.03 8.26 15.09
C LEU A 225 -3.61 9.44 14.21
N VAL A 226 -3.97 10.67 14.60
CA VAL A 226 -3.58 11.89 13.87
C VAL A 226 -2.08 12.03 13.83
N ASP A 227 -1.43 11.91 14.99
CA ASP A 227 0.01 12.03 15.14
C ASP A 227 0.77 10.92 14.38
N ILE A 228 0.35 9.66 14.54
CA ILE A 228 0.93 8.50 13.82
C ILE A 228 0.86 8.73 12.31
N THR A 229 -0.33 9.06 11.81
CA THR A 229 -0.53 9.23 10.36
C THR A 229 0.18 10.45 9.81
N ASN A 230 0.27 11.56 10.54
CA ASN A 230 1.06 12.72 10.11
C ASN A 230 2.55 12.36 9.95
N GLY A 231 3.10 11.59 10.89
CA GLY A 231 4.48 11.08 10.78
C GLY A 231 4.68 10.23 9.53
N LEU A 232 3.79 9.24 9.31
CA LEU A 232 3.85 8.35 8.14
C LEU A 232 3.69 9.07 6.80
N LEU A 233 2.83 10.10 6.73
CA LEU A 233 2.60 10.88 5.52
C LEU A 233 3.78 11.81 5.20
N ARG A 234 4.52 12.28 6.22
CA ARG A 234 5.75 13.04 6.02
C ARG A 234 6.85 12.15 5.45
N ASP A 235 7.15 11.04 6.14
CA ASP A 235 8.12 10.05 5.72
C ASP A 235 7.82 8.68 6.36
N SER A 236 7.51 7.68 5.52
CA SER A 236 7.18 6.34 5.99
C SER A 236 8.37 5.59 6.61
N ARG A 237 9.61 6.04 6.38
CA ARG A 237 10.82 5.47 6.99
C ARG A 237 10.87 5.66 8.51
N VAL A 238 10.01 6.52 9.07
CA VAL A 238 9.87 6.70 10.52
C VAL A 238 9.27 5.48 11.23
N PHE A 239 8.55 4.63 10.48
CA PHE A 239 7.78 3.55 11.08
C PHE A 239 8.66 2.53 11.78
N HIS A 240 8.37 2.30 13.06
CA HIS A 240 8.94 1.25 13.89
C HIS A 240 7.86 0.76 14.87
N ALA A 241 7.89 -0.52 15.21
CA ALA A 241 6.90 -1.15 16.07
C ALA A 241 7.59 -2.08 17.07
N ASP A 242 7.18 -1.99 18.34
CA ASP A 242 7.53 -2.97 19.36
C ASP A 242 6.50 -4.12 19.38
N SER A 243 6.72 -5.12 20.24
CA SER A 243 5.82 -6.28 20.37
C SER A 243 4.40 -5.94 20.82
N ARG A 244 4.18 -4.76 21.43
CA ARG A 244 2.88 -4.32 21.95
C ARG A 244 2.15 -3.38 20.99
N PHE A 245 2.85 -2.82 20.01
CA PHE A 245 2.36 -1.82 19.07
C PHE A 245 1.01 -2.20 18.46
N PHE A 246 0.88 -3.41 17.91
CA PHE A 246 -0.34 -3.83 17.22
C PHE A 246 -1.55 -3.91 18.15
N THR A 247 -1.39 -4.50 19.33
CA THR A 247 -2.46 -4.61 20.34
C THR A 247 -2.91 -3.24 20.86
N GLN A 248 -1.93 -2.34 21.07
CA GLN A 248 -2.20 -0.97 21.50
C GLN A 248 -2.90 -0.17 20.40
N LEU A 249 -2.46 -0.33 19.15
CA LEU A 249 -3.05 0.34 17.99
C LEU A 249 -4.49 -0.10 17.74
N GLU A 250 -4.77 -1.40 17.84
CA GLU A 250 -6.14 -1.90 17.71
C GLU A 250 -7.07 -1.33 18.78
N SER A 251 -6.59 -1.28 20.02
CA SER A 251 -7.33 -0.67 21.13
C SER A 251 -7.58 0.83 20.91
N GLN A 252 -6.58 1.54 20.39
CA GLN A 252 -6.67 2.97 20.08
C GLN A 252 -7.60 3.26 18.91
N LEU A 253 -7.55 2.45 17.85
CA LEU A 253 -8.45 2.55 16.69
C LEU A 253 -9.90 2.40 17.12
N ARG A 254 -10.21 1.38 17.92
CA ARG A 254 -11.56 1.17 18.46
C ARG A 254 -12.02 2.34 19.32
N PHE A 255 -11.16 2.78 20.24
CA PHE A 255 -11.48 3.90 21.12
C PHE A 255 -11.75 5.21 20.34
N GLU A 256 -10.86 5.61 19.42
CA GLU A 256 -11.05 6.87 18.68
C GLU A 256 -12.25 6.78 17.72
N ALA A 257 -12.54 5.60 17.18
CA ALA A 257 -13.73 5.39 16.36
C ALA A 257 -15.02 5.56 17.18
N GLU A 258 -15.11 4.94 18.35
CA GLU A 258 -16.25 5.11 19.26
C GLU A 258 -16.36 6.57 19.76
N PHE A 259 -15.25 7.18 20.17
CA PHE A 259 -15.20 8.54 20.69
C PHE A 259 -15.67 9.60 19.69
N THR A 260 -15.39 9.40 18.40
CA THR A 260 -15.76 10.35 17.34
C THR A 260 -17.03 9.94 16.57
N GLY A 261 -17.54 8.72 16.81
CA GLY A 261 -18.55 8.09 15.97
C GLY A 261 -18.04 7.85 14.54
N ALA A 262 -16.76 7.54 14.36
CA ALA A 262 -16.20 7.19 13.06
C ALA A 262 -16.87 5.94 12.49
N TRP A 263 -16.91 5.83 11.17
CA TRP A 263 -17.35 4.61 10.50
C TRP A 263 -16.29 3.53 10.70
N SER A 264 -16.63 2.55 11.54
CA SER A 264 -15.82 1.35 11.81
C SER A 264 -16.16 0.17 10.87
N SER A 265 -17.27 0.26 10.13
CA SER A 265 -17.73 -0.76 9.19
C SER A 265 -18.28 -0.16 7.90
N GLY A 266 -18.10 -0.91 6.80
CA GLY A 266 -18.49 -0.52 5.44
C GLY A 266 -17.42 0.29 4.69
N GLY A 267 -17.58 0.39 3.37
CA GLY A 267 -16.69 1.12 2.47
C GLY A 267 -17.07 2.59 2.23
N PRO A 268 -16.36 3.28 1.32
CA PRO A 268 -16.54 4.70 1.02
C PRO A 268 -17.98 5.01 0.59
N LYS A 269 -18.64 4.16 -0.21
CA LYS A 269 -20.02 4.36 -0.67
C LYS A 269 -21.01 4.56 0.49
N LYS A 270 -20.84 3.81 1.59
CA LYS A 270 -21.66 3.95 2.81
C LYS A 270 -21.39 5.30 3.49
N VAL A 271 -20.12 5.64 3.69
CA VAL A 271 -19.70 6.89 4.33
C VAL A 271 -20.22 8.09 3.54
N GLN A 272 -20.03 8.11 2.22
CA GLN A 272 -20.47 9.18 1.32
C GLN A 272 -21.99 9.43 1.41
N LYS A 273 -22.78 8.37 1.56
CA LYS A 273 -24.23 8.46 1.72
C LYS A 273 -24.64 9.03 3.08
N GLU A 274 -24.04 8.54 4.15
CA GLU A 274 -24.44 8.86 5.52
C GLU A 274 -23.92 10.23 5.97
N VAL A 275 -22.73 10.62 5.51
CA VAL A 275 -22.03 11.82 5.98
C VAL A 275 -22.79 13.10 5.66
N VAL A 276 -23.47 13.19 4.52
CA VAL A 276 -24.23 14.40 4.13
C VAL A 276 -25.40 14.62 5.07
N ALA A 277 -26.14 13.55 5.40
CA ALA A 277 -27.25 13.62 6.35
C ALA A 277 -26.74 13.96 7.76
N ARG A 278 -25.63 13.35 8.18
CA ARG A 278 -25.01 13.62 9.48
C ARG A 278 -24.49 15.05 9.59
N GLN A 279 -23.87 15.59 8.53
CA GLN A 279 -23.37 16.96 8.50
C GLN A 279 -24.50 17.98 8.65
N ARG A 280 -25.65 17.74 8.00
CA ARG A 280 -26.84 18.61 8.14
C ARG A 280 -27.43 18.58 9.54
N LYS A 281 -27.34 17.44 10.24
CA LYS A 281 -27.92 17.23 11.57
C LYS A 281 -27.01 17.68 12.71
N GLU A 282 -25.73 17.36 12.64
CA GLU A 282 -24.76 17.51 13.75
C GLU A 282 -23.76 18.66 13.52
N GLY A 283 -23.73 19.23 12.32
CA GLY A 283 -22.75 20.24 11.93
C GLY A 283 -21.38 19.67 11.58
N TRP A 284 -20.43 20.55 11.26
CA TRP A 284 -19.12 20.16 10.75
C TRP A 284 -18.20 19.53 11.80
N LEU A 285 -18.18 20.05 13.03
CA LEU A 285 -17.19 19.60 14.01
C LEU A 285 -17.25 18.09 14.32
N PRO A 286 -18.43 17.49 14.62
CA PRO A 286 -18.52 16.05 14.84
C PRO A 286 -18.19 15.25 13.58
N VAL A 287 -18.70 15.67 12.43
CA VAL A 287 -18.47 14.99 11.14
C VAL A 287 -17.01 15.01 10.73
N ARG A 288 -16.33 16.15 10.88
CA ARG A 288 -14.90 16.31 10.60
C ARG A 288 -14.05 15.35 11.43
N ARG A 289 -14.38 15.21 12.73
CA ARG A 289 -13.69 14.27 13.62
C ARG A 289 -13.91 12.82 13.19
N ALA A 290 -15.15 12.45 12.91
CA ALA A 290 -15.51 11.11 12.44
C ALA A 290 -14.81 10.75 11.12
N LEU A 291 -14.87 11.64 10.12
CA LEU A 291 -14.19 11.45 8.83
C LEU A 291 -12.68 11.34 8.98
N SER A 292 -12.07 12.18 9.82
CA SER A 292 -10.63 12.14 10.07
C SER A 292 -10.20 10.80 10.65
N VAL A 293 -10.93 10.27 11.64
CA VAL A 293 -10.61 8.96 12.21
C VAL A 293 -10.84 7.83 11.20
N THR A 294 -11.94 7.84 10.45
CA THR A 294 -12.23 6.82 9.42
C THR A 294 -11.13 6.77 8.35
N VAL A 295 -10.77 7.91 7.76
CA VAL A 295 -9.76 7.97 6.70
C VAL A 295 -8.38 7.56 7.23
N ARG A 296 -8.00 8.02 8.43
CA ARG A 296 -6.71 7.67 9.04
C ARG A 296 -6.65 6.20 9.44
N ALA A 297 -7.76 5.60 9.90
CA ALA A 297 -7.84 4.18 10.17
C ALA A 297 -7.62 3.35 8.90
N TRP A 298 -8.27 3.69 7.79
CA TRP A 298 -8.02 3.04 6.50
C TRP A 298 -6.59 3.24 6.02
N MET A 299 -6.04 4.45 6.13
CA MET A 299 -4.65 4.72 5.76
C MET A 299 -3.65 3.87 6.57
N ILE A 300 -3.84 3.75 7.89
CA ILE A 300 -2.99 2.92 8.76
C ILE A 300 -3.10 1.44 8.35
N ARG A 301 -4.31 0.94 8.11
CA ARG A 301 -4.51 -0.44 7.63
C ARG A 301 -3.85 -0.67 6.28
N GLY A 302 -4.05 0.24 5.33
CA GLY A 302 -3.40 0.20 4.02
C GLY A 302 -1.87 0.11 4.12
N PHE A 303 -1.29 0.91 5.02
CA PHE A 303 0.14 0.92 5.29
C PHE A 303 0.63 -0.38 5.91
N LEU A 304 0.03 -0.81 7.02
CA LEU A 304 0.47 -2.00 7.74
C LEU A 304 0.31 -3.26 6.90
N ASP A 305 -0.81 -3.43 6.21
CA ASP A 305 -1.09 -4.61 5.40
C ASP A 305 -0.10 -4.71 4.24
N SER A 306 0.18 -3.58 3.58
CA SER A 306 1.22 -3.49 2.53
C SER A 306 2.61 -3.84 3.06
N GLN A 307 2.92 -3.48 4.31
CA GLN A 307 4.20 -3.84 4.93
C GLN A 307 4.27 -5.32 5.35
N MET A 308 3.17 -5.87 5.87
CA MET A 308 3.08 -7.25 6.38
C MET A 308 2.89 -8.30 5.30
N GLY A 309 2.81 -7.89 4.02
CA GLY A 309 2.70 -8.81 2.89
C GLY A 309 1.27 -9.13 2.47
N ALA A 310 0.26 -8.47 3.06
CA ALA A 310 -1.13 -8.48 2.63
C ALA A 310 -1.37 -7.34 1.62
N ARG A 311 -0.82 -7.50 0.42
CA ARG A 311 -0.75 -6.51 -0.66
C ARG A 311 -2.13 -6.09 -1.14
N THR A 312 -3.04 -7.05 -1.37
CA THR A 312 -4.39 -6.75 -1.87
C THR A 312 -5.16 -5.91 -0.86
N SER A 313 -5.17 -6.33 0.41
CA SER A 313 -5.81 -5.57 1.51
C SER A 313 -5.23 -4.17 1.65
N GLY A 314 -3.89 -4.07 1.58
CA GLY A 314 -3.17 -2.81 1.62
C GLY A 314 -3.64 -1.81 0.56
N VAL A 315 -3.69 -2.25 -0.70
CA VAL A 315 -4.18 -1.44 -1.83
C VAL A 315 -5.64 -1.05 -1.66
N GLU A 316 -6.51 -1.99 -1.29
CA GLU A 316 -7.95 -1.71 -1.16
C GLU A 316 -8.25 -0.68 -0.06
N PHE A 317 -7.56 -0.74 1.08
CA PHE A 317 -7.72 0.27 2.13
C PHE A 317 -7.25 1.68 1.70
N TYR A 318 -6.16 1.77 0.92
CA TYR A 318 -5.77 3.06 0.34
C TYR A 318 -6.80 3.59 -0.65
N LEU A 319 -7.35 2.74 -1.51
CA LEU A 319 -8.42 3.12 -2.44
C LEU A 319 -9.64 3.65 -1.69
N ARG A 320 -10.10 2.96 -0.62
CA ARG A 320 -11.22 3.45 0.20
C ARG A 320 -11.00 4.86 0.75
N ALA A 321 -9.78 5.15 1.22
CA ALA A 321 -9.41 6.48 1.68
C ALA A 321 -9.41 7.50 0.54
N LEU A 322 -8.77 7.18 -0.60
CA LEU A 322 -8.70 8.08 -1.75
C LEU A 322 -10.09 8.37 -2.36
N ASP A 323 -10.94 7.35 -2.50
CA ASP A 323 -12.31 7.49 -3.01
C ASP A 323 -13.12 8.46 -2.18
N LEU A 324 -13.07 8.33 -0.85
CA LEU A 324 -13.78 9.23 0.06
C LEU A 324 -13.20 10.66 0.01
N LEU A 325 -11.88 10.79 -0.09
CA LEU A 325 -11.21 12.09 -0.14
C LEU A 325 -11.49 12.83 -1.45
N GLU A 326 -11.42 12.14 -2.59
CA GLU A 326 -11.73 12.72 -3.89
C GLU A 326 -13.20 13.11 -4.00
N TRP A 327 -14.10 12.23 -3.55
CA TRP A 327 -15.51 12.54 -3.46
C TRP A 327 -15.76 13.77 -2.58
N GLY A 328 -15.15 13.85 -1.40
CA GLY A 328 -15.33 14.97 -0.48
C GLY A 328 -14.79 16.29 -1.04
N ARG A 329 -13.64 16.26 -1.73
CA ARG A 329 -13.09 17.43 -2.43
C ARG A 329 -14.00 17.94 -3.55
N ARG A 330 -14.66 17.04 -4.29
CA ARG A 330 -15.64 17.41 -5.34
C ARG A 330 -16.96 17.90 -4.75
N THR A 331 -17.38 17.33 -3.63
CA THR A 331 -18.66 17.65 -2.98
C THR A 331 -18.59 18.96 -2.19
N TRP A 332 -17.43 19.28 -1.61
CA TRP A 332 -17.24 20.44 -0.73
C TRP A 332 -16.09 21.36 -1.19
N PRO A 333 -16.09 21.84 -2.45
CA PRO A 333 -14.98 22.65 -2.97
C PRO A 333 -14.83 23.98 -2.22
N ASN A 334 -15.95 24.59 -1.83
CA ASN A 334 -16.01 25.93 -1.23
C ASN A 334 -16.12 25.92 0.30
N VAL A 335 -16.05 24.75 0.94
CA VAL A 335 -16.10 24.66 2.40
C VAL A 335 -14.69 24.89 2.97
N PRO A 336 -14.51 25.78 3.96
CA PRO A 336 -13.21 26.04 4.59
C PRO A 336 -12.56 24.77 5.14
N ALA A 337 -11.22 24.72 5.09
CA ALA A 337 -10.43 23.58 5.57
C ALA A 337 -10.63 23.29 7.07
N GLU A 338 -10.89 24.33 7.87
CA GLU A 338 -11.22 24.22 9.29
C GLU A 338 -12.51 23.44 9.55
N ASP A 339 -13.49 23.56 8.65
CA ASP A 339 -14.80 22.91 8.72
C ASP A 339 -14.78 21.51 8.09
N ARG A 340 -14.40 21.39 6.81
CA ARG A 340 -14.37 20.08 6.13
C ARG A 340 -13.26 19.18 6.66
N GLY A 341 -12.18 19.77 7.16
CA GLY A 341 -11.04 19.10 7.74
C GLY A 341 -9.82 19.01 6.83
N ILE A 342 -8.66 19.03 7.48
CA ILE A 342 -7.33 18.99 6.84
C ILE A 342 -7.09 17.73 6.00
N ILE A 343 -7.88 16.67 6.21
CA ILE A 343 -7.75 15.43 5.43
C ILE A 343 -8.09 15.65 3.95
N PHE A 344 -8.92 16.65 3.62
CA PHE A 344 -9.27 16.99 2.24
C PHE A 344 -8.28 17.96 1.59
N GLU A 345 -7.28 18.44 2.32
CA GLU A 345 -6.26 19.32 1.76
C GLU A 345 -5.35 18.56 0.78
N PRO A 346 -4.86 19.23 -0.29
CA PRO A 346 -4.06 18.58 -1.32
C PRO A 346 -2.83 17.83 -0.77
N SER A 347 -2.19 18.36 0.27
CA SER A 347 -1.03 17.73 0.92
C SER A 347 -1.37 16.38 1.55
N PHE A 348 -2.54 16.25 2.19
CA PHE A 348 -2.96 15.01 2.83
C PHE A 348 -3.31 13.94 1.78
N VAL A 349 -4.11 14.30 0.76
CA VAL A 349 -4.47 13.39 -0.34
C VAL A 349 -3.20 12.92 -1.07
N ARG A 350 -2.29 13.85 -1.36
CA ARG A 350 -0.99 13.56 -1.97
C ARG A 350 -0.18 12.60 -1.12
N GLY A 351 -0.11 12.81 0.19
CA GLY A 351 0.57 11.90 1.11
C GLY A 351 0.02 10.47 1.04
N ILE A 352 -1.30 10.29 0.95
CA ILE A 352 -1.89 8.95 0.79
C ILE A 352 -1.54 8.35 -0.57
N ARG A 353 -1.57 9.14 -1.66
CA ARG A 353 -1.15 8.66 -2.98
C ARG A 353 0.31 8.20 -3.00
N ARG A 354 1.22 8.93 -2.33
CA ARG A 354 2.63 8.52 -2.18
C ARG A 354 2.79 7.14 -1.54
N LEU A 355 1.93 6.80 -0.58
CA LEU A 355 1.95 5.48 0.06
C LEU A 355 1.24 4.41 -0.79
N HIS A 356 0.18 4.79 -1.50
CA HIS A 356 -0.62 3.91 -2.35
C HIS A 356 0.14 3.41 -3.59
N LEU A 357 0.84 4.30 -4.30
CA LEU A 357 1.51 3.95 -5.57
C LEU A 357 2.52 2.79 -5.42
N PRO A 358 3.44 2.80 -4.43
CA PRO A 358 4.32 1.66 -4.18
C PRO A 358 3.57 0.39 -3.79
N ALA A 359 2.42 0.48 -3.10
CA ALA A 359 1.60 -0.68 -2.77
C ALA A 359 1.01 -1.33 -4.03
N VAL A 360 0.49 -0.52 -4.96
CA VAL A 360 -0.01 -0.97 -6.27
C VAL A 360 1.11 -1.61 -7.10
N MET A 361 2.30 -0.97 -7.15
CA MET A 361 3.45 -1.55 -7.86
C MET A 361 3.84 -2.91 -7.30
N ASN A 362 3.90 -3.05 -5.97
CA ASN A 362 4.23 -4.33 -5.33
C ASN A 362 3.17 -5.41 -5.58
N LEU A 363 1.89 -5.03 -5.66
CA LEU A 363 0.80 -5.93 -6.03
C LEU A 363 0.95 -6.38 -7.49
N TYR A 364 1.19 -5.44 -8.42
CA TYR A 364 1.40 -5.73 -9.83
C TYR A 364 2.61 -6.64 -10.06
N LEU A 365 3.75 -6.35 -9.44
CA LEU A 365 4.95 -7.20 -9.54
C LEU A 365 4.70 -8.64 -9.04
N LYS A 366 3.70 -8.84 -8.17
CA LYS A 366 3.39 -10.17 -7.63
C LYS A 366 2.33 -10.92 -8.43
N GLN A 367 1.33 -10.23 -8.95
CA GLN A 367 0.13 -10.83 -9.56
C GLN A 367 0.00 -10.53 -11.08
N GLY A 368 0.85 -9.67 -11.63
CA GLY A 368 0.78 -9.26 -13.03
C GLY A 368 -0.61 -8.71 -13.38
N ALA A 369 -1.20 -9.23 -14.46
CA ALA A 369 -2.52 -8.84 -14.94
C ALA A 369 -3.67 -9.14 -13.96
N GLU A 370 -3.51 -10.14 -13.06
CA GLU A 370 -4.56 -10.50 -12.09
C GLU A 370 -4.76 -9.43 -11.01
N SER A 371 -3.76 -8.56 -10.81
CA SER A 371 -3.78 -7.44 -9.85
C SER A 371 -4.92 -6.43 -10.11
N GLY A 372 -5.49 -6.42 -11.32
CA GLY A 372 -6.44 -5.39 -11.75
C GLY A 372 -5.79 -4.09 -12.24
N TYR A 373 -4.45 -4.05 -12.29
CA TYR A 373 -3.68 -2.91 -12.78
C TYR A 373 -2.85 -3.29 -14.01
N THR A 374 -2.70 -2.33 -14.93
CA THR A 374 -1.73 -2.42 -16.02
C THR A 374 -0.53 -1.52 -15.76
N LEU A 375 0.60 -1.77 -16.44
CA LEU A 375 1.76 -0.87 -16.40
C LEU A 375 1.38 0.57 -16.73
N GLU A 376 0.52 0.76 -17.73
CA GLU A 376 0.08 2.09 -18.14
C GLU A 376 -0.79 2.76 -17.08
N ASN A 377 -1.68 2.02 -16.40
CA ASN A 377 -2.45 2.59 -15.31
C ASN A 377 -1.54 3.09 -14.18
N ILE A 378 -0.50 2.34 -13.83
CA ILE A 378 0.47 2.73 -12.79
C ILE A 378 1.28 3.96 -13.23
N ALA A 379 1.74 3.98 -14.48
CA ALA A 379 2.43 5.14 -15.05
C ALA A 379 1.55 6.39 -15.05
N GLN A 380 0.27 6.26 -15.42
CA GLN A 380 -0.67 7.36 -15.39
C GLN A 380 -0.88 7.91 -13.97
N MET A 381 -1.03 7.04 -12.97
CA MET A 381 -1.11 7.46 -11.57
C MET A 381 0.12 8.28 -11.13
N ALA A 382 1.31 7.90 -11.61
CA ALA A 382 2.55 8.64 -11.34
C ALA A 382 2.58 10.01 -12.06
N ARG A 383 2.13 10.09 -13.32
CA ARG A 383 1.99 11.36 -14.05
C ARG A 383 1.01 12.30 -13.36
N ASP A 384 -0.13 11.78 -12.92
CA ASP A 384 -1.15 12.54 -12.20
C ASP A 384 -0.60 13.08 -10.86
N LEU A 385 0.15 12.27 -10.12
CA LEU A 385 0.82 12.71 -8.89
C LEU A 385 1.79 13.86 -9.14
N ILE A 386 2.61 13.78 -10.20
CA ILE A 386 3.55 14.84 -10.58
C ILE A 386 2.78 16.11 -10.96
N ALA A 387 1.81 15.98 -11.87
CA ALA A 387 1.05 17.10 -12.41
C ALA A 387 0.28 17.85 -11.31
N GLU A 388 -0.44 17.14 -10.43
CA GLU A 388 -1.14 17.76 -9.31
C GLU A 388 -0.17 18.43 -8.33
N THR A 389 1.00 17.82 -8.10
CA THR A 389 2.01 18.41 -7.19
C THR A 389 2.57 19.71 -7.74
N GLN A 390 2.84 19.77 -9.04
CA GLN A 390 3.37 20.94 -9.72
C GLN A 390 2.34 22.06 -9.89
N ALA A 391 1.07 21.71 -10.12
CA ALA A 391 -0.02 22.69 -10.25
C ALA A 391 -0.47 23.30 -8.91
N SER A 392 -0.14 22.65 -7.78
CA SER A 392 -0.57 23.07 -6.46
C SER A 392 0.12 24.36 -6.00
N VAL A 393 -0.67 25.40 -5.72
CA VAL A 393 -0.20 26.66 -5.11
C VAL A 393 0.53 26.35 -3.79
N ARG A 394 1.70 26.95 -3.64
CA ARG A 394 2.50 26.84 -2.41
C ARG A 394 1.92 27.78 -1.36
N ASN A 395 1.50 27.24 -0.22
CA ASN A 395 1.14 28.09 0.91
C ASN A 395 2.44 28.75 1.45
N PRO A 396 2.50 30.07 1.64
CA PRO A 396 3.66 30.74 2.23
C PRO A 396 4.09 30.17 3.58
N ALA A 397 3.16 29.61 4.37
CA ALA A 397 3.48 28.90 5.62
C ALA A 397 4.34 27.64 5.40
N CYS A 398 4.27 27.00 4.23
CA CYS A 398 5.15 25.88 3.87
C CYS A 398 6.62 26.30 3.74
N LEU A 399 6.90 27.60 3.54
CA LEU A 399 8.27 28.13 3.52
C LEU A 399 8.90 28.15 4.92
N GLN A 400 8.09 28.07 5.99
CA GLN A 400 8.55 28.05 7.37
C GLN A 400 8.85 26.64 7.91
N ASP A 401 8.35 25.59 7.26
CA ASP A 401 8.69 24.18 7.55
C ASP A 401 9.32 23.55 6.29
N PRO A 402 10.67 23.62 6.14
CA PRO A 402 11.37 23.05 5.00
C PRO A 402 11.12 21.54 4.82
N GLY A 403 10.92 20.81 5.92
CA GLY A 403 10.60 19.38 5.91
C GLY A 403 9.20 19.12 5.35
N PHE A 404 8.20 19.94 5.71
CA PHE A 404 6.86 19.85 5.11
C PHE A 404 6.88 20.11 3.61
N PHE A 405 7.59 21.15 3.17
CA PHE A 405 7.75 21.42 1.76
C PHE A 405 8.38 20.23 1.01
N ALA A 406 9.43 19.63 1.57
CA ALA A 406 10.03 18.45 0.98
C ALA A 406 9.07 17.26 0.89
N SER A 407 8.42 16.90 2.02
CA SER A 407 7.47 15.79 2.08
C SER A 407 6.32 15.90 1.08
N PHE A 408 5.84 17.11 0.81
CA PHE A 408 4.61 17.29 0.03
C PHE A 408 4.81 17.95 -1.33
N TRP A 409 5.94 18.56 -1.67
CA TRP A 409 6.18 19.13 -3.02
C TRP A 409 7.40 18.58 -3.74
N ILE A 410 8.39 18.06 -3.00
CA ILE A 410 9.61 17.53 -3.60
C ILE A 410 9.51 16.02 -3.79
N TYR A 411 9.24 15.29 -2.71
CA TYR A 411 9.27 13.83 -2.70
C TYR A 411 8.19 13.21 -3.61
N PRO A 412 6.94 13.71 -3.67
CA PRO A 412 5.94 13.18 -4.60
C PRO A 412 6.38 13.25 -6.07
N VAL A 413 7.11 14.30 -6.45
CA VAL A 413 7.63 14.44 -7.83
C VAL A 413 8.78 13.47 -8.05
N ALA A 414 9.70 13.35 -7.09
CA ALA A 414 10.81 12.40 -7.16
C ALA A 414 10.31 10.95 -7.26
N GLU A 415 9.33 10.58 -6.44
CA GLU A 415 8.68 9.28 -6.43
C GLU A 415 7.89 9.03 -7.72
N GLY A 416 7.12 10.01 -8.22
CA GLY A 416 6.45 9.86 -9.51
C GLY A 416 7.44 9.61 -10.66
N LEU A 417 8.55 10.34 -10.70
CA LEU A 417 9.60 10.16 -11.71
C LEU A 417 10.27 8.79 -11.59
N SER A 418 10.52 8.29 -10.37
CA SER A 418 11.11 6.96 -10.20
C SER A 418 10.18 5.83 -10.68
N ILE A 419 8.85 6.02 -10.55
CA ILE A 419 7.85 5.08 -11.08
C ILE A 419 7.80 5.12 -12.60
N LEU A 420 7.93 6.29 -13.22
CA LEU A 420 8.06 6.40 -14.68
C LEU A 420 9.36 5.76 -15.19
N GLY A 421 10.45 5.90 -14.43
CA GLY A 421 11.69 5.16 -14.68
C GLY A 421 11.47 3.65 -14.64
N TRP A 422 10.78 3.16 -13.60
CA TRP A 422 10.42 1.75 -13.47
C TRP A 422 9.53 1.27 -14.61
N TYR A 423 8.53 2.05 -15.02
CA TYR A 423 7.66 1.72 -16.15
C TYR A 423 8.46 1.48 -17.43
N HIS A 424 9.37 2.39 -17.78
CA HIS A 424 10.22 2.22 -18.97
C HIS A 424 11.21 1.06 -18.80
N MET A 425 11.70 0.80 -17.58
CA MET A 425 12.48 -0.42 -17.32
C MET A 425 11.66 -1.67 -17.64
N GLN A 426 10.40 -1.75 -17.20
CA GLN A 426 9.54 -2.90 -17.47
C GLN A 426 9.25 -3.05 -18.97
N LEU A 427 8.99 -1.96 -19.69
CA LEU A 427 8.83 -2.02 -21.15
C LEU A 427 10.09 -2.52 -21.83
N GLY A 428 11.26 -1.98 -21.47
CA GLY A 428 12.55 -2.43 -22.03
C GLY A 428 12.77 -3.93 -21.83
N LEU A 429 12.47 -4.42 -20.62
CA LEU A 429 12.52 -5.85 -20.31
C LEU A 429 11.50 -6.68 -21.10
N GLN A 430 10.26 -6.20 -21.29
CA GLN A 430 9.25 -6.89 -22.09
C GLN A 430 9.62 -6.97 -23.57
N HIS A 431 10.23 -5.92 -24.13
CA HIS A 431 10.72 -5.94 -25.52
C HIS A 431 11.92 -6.89 -25.65
N PHE A 432 12.83 -6.86 -24.67
CA PHE A 432 13.95 -7.81 -24.60
C PHE A 432 13.48 -9.28 -24.56
N ASP A 433 12.44 -9.56 -23.77
CA ASP A 433 11.90 -10.91 -23.66
C ASP A 433 11.26 -11.40 -24.97
N LYS A 434 10.65 -10.49 -25.74
CA LYS A 434 10.06 -10.84 -27.05
C LYS A 434 11.09 -11.15 -28.12
N THR A 435 12.27 -10.54 -28.07
CA THR A 435 13.29 -10.74 -29.11
C THR A 435 14.08 -12.04 -28.90
N GLY A 436 14.26 -12.49 -27.65
CA GLY A 436 15.00 -13.73 -27.34
C GLY A 436 16.47 -13.74 -27.81
N ASP A 437 16.96 -12.55 -28.21
CA ASP A 437 18.28 -12.33 -28.78
C ASP A 437 19.14 -11.49 -27.84
N ILE A 438 20.44 -11.76 -27.86
CA ILE A 438 21.45 -10.99 -27.14
C ILE A 438 21.52 -9.57 -27.71
N ASP A 439 21.30 -9.44 -29.03
CA ASP A 439 21.20 -8.14 -29.71
C ASP A 439 19.90 -7.45 -29.30
N LEU A 440 20.06 -6.36 -28.54
CA LEU A 440 18.94 -5.58 -28.01
C LEU A 440 18.14 -4.98 -29.17
N GLY A 441 16.84 -5.27 -29.23
CA GLY A 441 15.95 -4.55 -30.14
C GLY A 441 15.98 -3.03 -29.84
N GLU A 442 15.87 -2.21 -30.89
CA GLU A 442 15.93 -0.74 -30.77
C GLU A 442 14.94 -0.20 -29.74
N GLU A 443 13.73 -0.75 -29.70
CA GLU A 443 12.68 -0.39 -28.73
C GLU A 443 13.09 -0.67 -27.27
N ALA A 444 13.82 -1.77 -27.02
CA ALA A 444 14.30 -2.10 -25.69
C ALA A 444 15.35 -1.09 -25.23
N VAL A 445 16.32 -0.76 -26.10
CA VAL A 445 17.36 0.25 -25.84
C VAL A 445 16.74 1.60 -25.53
N VAL A 446 15.80 2.07 -26.36
CA VAL A 446 15.11 3.35 -26.16
C VAL A 446 14.44 3.41 -24.78
N ASN A 447 13.76 2.34 -24.38
CA ASN A 447 13.11 2.25 -23.08
C ASN A 447 14.11 2.23 -21.92
N PHE A 448 15.21 1.49 -22.02
CA PHE A 448 16.27 1.50 -21.00
C PHE A 448 16.92 2.89 -20.83
N HIS A 449 17.19 3.58 -21.93
CA HIS A 449 17.69 4.96 -21.89
C HIS A 449 16.66 5.92 -21.27
N GLN A 450 15.38 5.78 -21.62
CA GLN A 450 14.32 6.60 -21.04
C GLN A 450 14.14 6.34 -19.53
N SER A 451 14.24 5.08 -19.11
CA SER A 451 14.29 4.68 -17.70
C SER A 451 15.42 5.39 -16.96
N SER A 452 16.65 5.33 -17.49
CA SER A 452 17.80 6.03 -16.92
C SER A 452 17.57 7.53 -16.78
N ARG A 453 17.00 8.18 -17.80
CA ARG A 453 16.68 9.62 -17.78
C ARG A 453 15.69 9.98 -16.68
N TYR A 454 14.66 9.18 -16.46
CA TYR A 454 13.69 9.43 -15.39
C TYR A 454 14.31 9.24 -14.01
N TYR A 455 15.12 8.20 -13.80
CA TYR A 455 15.81 7.99 -12.53
C TYR A 455 16.85 9.06 -12.22
N ILE A 456 17.58 9.58 -13.21
CA ILE A 456 18.48 10.73 -13.04
C ILE A 456 17.68 11.98 -12.64
N GLN A 457 16.53 12.22 -13.26
CA GLN A 457 15.65 13.34 -12.88
C GLN A 457 15.11 13.17 -11.45
N ALA A 458 14.69 11.97 -11.07
CA ALA A 458 14.25 11.65 -9.71
C ALA A 458 15.36 11.90 -8.68
N ALA A 459 16.57 11.43 -8.95
CA ALA A 459 17.75 11.68 -8.10
C ALA A 459 17.99 13.19 -7.89
N GLY A 460 17.83 14.00 -8.94
CA GLY A 460 17.97 15.45 -8.88
C GLY A 460 16.87 16.16 -8.09
N LYS A 461 15.75 15.49 -7.78
CA LYS A 461 14.70 16.02 -6.91
C LYS A 461 14.94 15.72 -5.44
N TYR A 462 15.64 14.65 -5.10
CA TYR A 462 15.93 14.35 -3.70
C TYR A 462 17.00 15.30 -3.12
N PRO A 463 16.88 15.67 -1.82
CA PRO A 463 17.94 16.36 -1.10
C PRO A 463 19.29 15.68 -1.25
N GLU A 464 20.38 16.45 -1.18
CA GLU A 464 21.73 15.90 -1.37
C GLU A 464 22.10 14.85 -0.32
N ASP A 465 21.56 15.00 0.88
CA ASP A 465 21.77 14.14 2.03
C ASP A 465 20.71 13.04 2.16
N ASP A 466 19.80 12.86 1.19
CA ASP A 466 18.84 11.76 1.21
C ASP A 466 19.44 10.49 0.57
N GLU A 467 19.30 9.35 1.24
CA GLU A 467 19.75 8.03 0.78
C GLU A 467 19.10 7.58 -0.55
N GLU A 468 17.92 8.10 -0.90
CA GLU A 468 17.28 7.78 -2.18
C GLU A 468 18.03 8.39 -3.38
N ARG A 469 18.78 9.47 -3.19
CA ARG A 469 19.51 10.13 -4.28
C ARG A 469 20.58 9.24 -4.93
N PRO A 470 21.59 8.71 -4.19
CA PRO A 470 22.55 7.78 -4.77
C PRO A 470 21.89 6.49 -5.26
N HIS A 471 20.83 6.04 -4.58
CA HIS A 471 20.08 4.86 -5.01
C HIS A 471 19.45 5.04 -6.39
N MET A 472 18.73 6.14 -6.64
CA MET A 472 18.14 6.44 -7.96
C MET A 472 19.21 6.54 -9.05
N LEU A 473 20.39 7.10 -8.76
CA LEU A 473 21.50 7.13 -9.71
C LEU A 473 22.02 5.71 -10.04
N ALA A 474 22.11 4.83 -9.04
CA ALA A 474 22.51 3.43 -9.26
C ALA A 474 21.48 2.67 -10.12
N VAL A 475 20.18 2.87 -9.90
CA VAL A 475 19.13 2.27 -10.74
C VAL A 475 19.17 2.84 -12.16
N ALA A 476 19.47 4.14 -12.32
CA ALA A 476 19.67 4.75 -13.63
C ALA A 476 20.85 4.14 -14.39
N LEU A 477 21.92 3.78 -13.68
CA LEU A 477 23.10 3.12 -14.24
C LEU A 477 22.78 1.67 -14.64
N GLU A 478 22.03 0.95 -13.81
CA GLU A 478 21.56 -0.39 -14.13
C GLU A 478 20.74 -0.41 -15.43
N ALA A 479 19.84 0.57 -15.61
CA ALA A 479 19.10 0.73 -16.87
C ALA A 479 20.04 0.91 -18.07
N LEU A 480 21.10 1.71 -17.94
CA LEU A 480 22.09 1.90 -19.01
C LEU A 480 22.87 0.62 -19.32
N TRP A 481 23.22 -0.17 -18.30
CA TRP A 481 23.84 -1.48 -18.50
C TRP A 481 22.90 -2.44 -19.24
N TRP A 482 21.62 -2.51 -18.86
CA TRP A 482 20.61 -3.27 -19.61
C TRP A 482 20.52 -2.83 -21.08
N GLY A 483 20.60 -1.53 -21.34
CA GLY A 483 20.62 -0.95 -22.68
C GLY A 483 21.95 -1.06 -23.43
N ALA A 484 22.95 -1.77 -22.89
CA ALA A 484 24.30 -1.88 -23.45
C ALA A 484 24.93 -0.50 -23.77
N ALA A 485 24.70 0.49 -22.92
CA ALA A 485 25.23 1.83 -23.14
C ALA A 485 26.77 1.83 -23.04
N PRO A 486 27.44 2.62 -23.89
CA PRO A 486 28.91 2.67 -23.94
C PRO A 486 29.50 3.38 -22.72
N LEU A 487 30.78 3.11 -22.43
CA LEU A 487 31.51 3.67 -21.30
C LEU A 487 31.48 5.21 -21.25
N ARG A 488 31.45 5.89 -22.40
CA ARG A 488 31.30 7.36 -22.44
C ARG A 488 30.02 7.87 -21.75
N VAL A 489 28.97 7.04 -21.68
CA VAL A 489 27.68 7.35 -21.05
C VAL A 489 27.63 6.87 -19.60
N THR A 490 28.14 5.66 -19.32
CA THR A 490 28.04 5.03 -17.98
C THR A 490 29.05 5.59 -16.98
N LEU A 491 30.31 5.85 -17.38
CA LEU A 491 31.36 6.33 -16.46
C LEU A 491 31.06 7.69 -15.82
N PRO A 492 30.52 8.71 -16.53
CA PRO A 492 30.09 9.95 -15.89
C PRO A 492 29.05 9.72 -14.79
N LEU A 493 28.15 8.76 -14.95
CA LEU A 493 27.14 8.42 -13.95
C LEU A 493 27.76 7.70 -12.74
N CYS A 494 28.70 6.77 -12.97
CA CYS A 494 29.45 6.13 -11.88
C CYS A 494 30.19 7.16 -11.01
N ARG A 495 30.83 8.17 -11.63
CA ARG A 495 31.48 9.27 -10.90
C ARG A 495 30.49 10.09 -10.08
N LYS A 496 29.29 10.35 -10.63
CA LYS A 496 28.20 11.01 -9.88
C LYS A 496 27.75 10.19 -8.67
N ILE A 497 27.64 8.86 -8.82
CA ILE A 497 27.30 7.95 -7.71
C ILE A 497 28.38 8.02 -6.63
N ARG A 498 29.67 7.88 -7.00
CA ARG A 498 30.82 7.98 -6.08
C ARG A 498 30.81 9.29 -5.28
N ALA A 499 30.51 10.41 -5.93
CA ALA A 499 30.42 11.72 -5.26
C ALA A 499 29.17 11.88 -4.38
N ALA A 500 28.07 11.18 -4.69
CA ALA A 500 26.82 11.26 -3.93
C ALA A 500 26.83 10.37 -2.69
N MET A 501 27.52 9.22 -2.72
CA MET A 501 27.48 8.21 -1.65
C MET A 501 27.82 8.71 -0.24
N PRO A 502 28.83 9.57 -0.01
CA PRO A 502 29.15 10.02 1.35
C PRO A 502 28.11 10.98 1.95
N LYS A 503 27.31 11.65 1.11
CA LYS A 503 26.45 12.77 1.56
C LYS A 503 25.31 12.34 2.50
N PRO A 504 24.64 11.17 2.31
CA PRO A 504 23.59 10.73 3.24
C PRO A 504 24.11 10.13 4.55
N VAL A 505 25.38 9.71 4.63
CA VAL A 505 25.95 9.00 5.80
C VAL A 505 25.75 9.72 7.14
N PRO A 506 25.89 11.06 7.26
CA PRO A 506 25.65 11.76 8.51
C PRO A 506 24.25 11.55 9.09
N ILE A 507 23.24 11.24 8.28
CA ILE A 507 21.86 11.01 8.73
C ILE A 507 21.47 9.52 8.60
N TRP A 508 21.73 8.91 7.44
CA TRP A 508 21.09 7.66 7.02
C TRP A 508 21.94 6.39 7.22
N GLU A 509 23.12 6.49 7.82
CA GLU A 509 24.03 5.36 8.05
C GLU A 509 23.33 4.14 8.68
N PHE A 510 22.46 4.38 9.66
CA PHE A 510 21.71 3.35 10.40
C PHE A 510 20.24 3.24 9.94
N SER A 511 19.92 3.66 8.73
CA SER A 511 18.57 3.45 8.19
C SER A 511 18.34 1.96 7.94
N SER A 512 17.07 1.52 8.03
CA SER A 512 16.70 0.15 7.69
C SER A 512 17.09 -0.21 6.25
N LYS A 513 17.15 0.76 5.34
CA LYS A 513 17.57 0.60 3.95
C LYS A 513 19.09 0.43 3.80
N SER A 514 19.88 1.19 4.55
CA SER A 514 21.34 1.08 4.60
C SER A 514 21.79 -0.29 5.13
N LEU A 515 21.11 -0.77 6.18
CA LEU A 515 21.35 -2.09 6.77
C LEU A 515 20.95 -3.26 5.85
N ASN A 516 20.03 -3.03 4.91
CA ASN A 516 19.47 -4.05 3.99
C ASN A 516 20.19 -4.17 2.63
N LYS A 517 21.50 -3.94 2.58
CA LYS A 517 22.33 -4.12 1.36
C LYS A 517 22.02 -3.17 0.18
N ARG A 518 21.22 -2.11 0.31
CA ARG A 518 21.07 -1.10 -0.79
C ARG A 518 22.38 -0.37 -1.12
N ASN A 519 23.32 -0.33 -0.18
CA ASN A 519 24.69 0.14 -0.41
C ASN A 519 25.48 -0.74 -1.40
N ALA A 520 25.03 -1.98 -1.67
CA ALA A 520 25.72 -2.89 -2.57
C ALA A 520 25.74 -2.41 -4.03
N ASN A 521 24.60 -1.92 -4.56
CA ASN A 521 24.51 -1.45 -5.95
C ASN A 521 25.34 -0.16 -6.16
N CYS A 522 25.32 0.75 -5.17
CA CYS A 522 26.17 1.95 -5.23
C CYS A 522 27.65 1.59 -5.16
N ALA A 523 28.03 0.65 -4.28
CA ALA A 523 29.40 0.16 -4.18
C ALA A 523 29.85 -0.59 -5.46
N GLU A 524 28.95 -1.31 -6.11
CA GLU A 524 29.19 -1.94 -7.40
C GLU A 524 29.48 -0.93 -8.51
N ALA A 525 28.74 0.18 -8.57
CA ALA A 525 29.03 1.26 -9.50
C ALA A 525 30.44 1.84 -9.31
N VAL A 526 30.92 1.92 -8.05
CA VAL A 526 32.28 2.38 -7.75
C VAL A 526 33.32 1.34 -8.17
N ARG A 527 33.11 0.05 -7.87
CA ARG A 527 34.00 -1.02 -8.33
C ARG A 527 34.09 -1.07 -9.86
N PHE A 528 32.95 -1.00 -10.53
CA PHE A 528 32.86 -0.97 -11.98
C PHE A 528 33.62 0.23 -12.58
N LEU A 529 33.52 1.41 -11.96
CA LEU A 529 34.30 2.59 -12.38
C LEU A 529 35.80 2.31 -12.31
N ASP A 530 36.29 1.79 -11.19
CA ASP A 530 37.72 1.55 -10.97
C ASP A 530 38.26 0.44 -11.91
N ASP A 531 37.45 -0.58 -12.20
CA ASP A 531 37.80 -1.64 -13.18
C ASP A 531 37.84 -1.10 -14.61
N CYS A 532 36.88 -0.26 -15.00
CA CYS A 532 36.85 0.33 -16.34
C CYS A 532 37.94 1.38 -16.55
N GLU A 533 38.28 2.17 -15.53
CA GLU A 533 39.38 3.14 -15.62
C GLU A 533 40.73 2.41 -15.79
N ARG A 534 40.91 1.23 -15.19
CA ARG A 534 42.06 0.35 -15.47
C ARG A 534 42.08 -0.18 -16.90
N GLN A 535 40.95 -0.71 -17.38
CA GLN A 535 40.83 -1.24 -18.76
C GLN A 535 40.99 -0.17 -19.85
N LEU A 536 40.62 1.08 -19.56
CA LEU A 536 40.89 2.21 -20.47
C LEU A 536 42.37 2.59 -20.47
N ALA A 537 43.06 2.47 -19.33
CA ALA A 537 44.47 2.82 -19.20
C ALA A 537 45.41 1.79 -19.85
N ASP A 538 45.07 0.50 -19.79
CA ASP A 538 45.83 -0.59 -20.42
C ASP A 538 45.43 -0.87 -21.88
N GLY A 539 44.37 -0.20 -22.37
CA GLY A 539 43.89 -0.30 -23.75
C GLY A 539 43.02 -1.53 -24.04
N THR A 540 42.63 -2.30 -23.03
CA THR A 540 41.73 -3.46 -23.19
C THR A 540 40.27 -3.06 -23.44
N ALA A 541 39.90 -1.82 -23.11
CA ALA A 541 38.60 -1.24 -23.44
C ALA A 541 38.75 0.15 -24.09
N THR A 542 37.69 0.61 -24.76
CA THR A 542 37.58 1.96 -25.32
C THR A 542 36.35 2.67 -24.74
N LEU A 543 36.22 3.98 -24.95
CA LEU A 543 35.02 4.71 -24.54
C LEU A 543 33.74 4.26 -25.28
N GLU A 544 33.90 3.54 -26.39
CA GLU A 544 32.82 2.93 -27.17
C GLU A 544 32.45 1.52 -26.68
N SER A 545 33.27 0.91 -25.82
CA SER A 545 32.98 -0.40 -25.25
C SER A 545 31.70 -0.37 -24.41
N ALA A 546 30.84 -1.37 -24.57
CA ALA A 546 29.64 -1.56 -23.78
C ALA A 546 29.88 -2.64 -22.71
N LEU A 547 30.37 -2.22 -21.55
CA LEU A 547 30.68 -3.12 -20.42
C LEU A 547 29.60 -3.03 -19.35
N MET A 548 29.43 -4.12 -18.60
CA MET A 548 28.55 -4.20 -17.43
C MET A 548 29.12 -5.15 -16.36
N PRO A 549 28.64 -5.08 -15.11
CA PRO A 549 28.99 -6.05 -14.07
C PRO A 549 28.66 -7.49 -14.47
N LEU A 550 29.49 -8.44 -14.02
CA LEU A 550 29.37 -9.86 -14.37
C LEU A 550 28.04 -10.47 -13.89
N ASP A 551 27.60 -10.13 -12.69
CA ASP A 551 26.35 -10.66 -12.13
C ASP A 551 25.13 -10.23 -12.97
N LEU A 552 25.14 -9.00 -13.47
CA LEU A 552 24.10 -8.47 -14.34
C LEU A 552 24.16 -9.12 -15.73
N MET A 553 25.36 -9.36 -16.24
CA MET A 553 25.58 -10.12 -17.47
C MET A 553 25.00 -11.54 -17.35
N GLU A 554 25.29 -12.24 -16.24
CA GLU A 554 24.75 -13.57 -15.96
C GLU A 554 23.21 -13.56 -15.88
N ARG A 555 22.61 -12.56 -15.24
CA ARG A 555 21.15 -12.40 -15.22
C ARG A 555 20.56 -12.19 -16.62
N ARG A 556 21.23 -11.38 -17.45
CA ARG A 556 20.80 -11.13 -18.83
C ARG A 556 20.87 -12.41 -19.67
N VAL A 557 21.96 -13.17 -19.56
CA VAL A 557 22.14 -14.45 -20.25
C VAL A 557 21.12 -15.50 -19.75
N GLY A 558 20.95 -15.62 -18.44
CA GLY A 558 20.00 -16.56 -17.85
C GLY A 558 18.56 -16.27 -18.25
N ARG A 559 18.18 -15.00 -18.37
CA ARG A 559 16.85 -14.59 -18.86
C ARG A 559 16.61 -14.99 -20.32
N VAL A 560 17.62 -14.84 -21.18
CA VAL A 560 17.54 -15.30 -22.59
C VAL A 560 17.43 -16.82 -22.66
N ALA A 561 18.18 -17.55 -21.83
CA ALA A 561 18.13 -19.01 -21.79
C ALA A 561 16.74 -19.54 -21.42
N GLN A 562 16.10 -18.96 -20.40
CA GLN A 562 14.73 -19.34 -19.98
C GLN A 562 13.70 -19.16 -21.11
N LEU A 563 13.83 -18.12 -21.93
CA LEU A 563 12.92 -17.84 -23.05
C LEU A 563 13.11 -18.77 -24.26
N ARG A 564 14.22 -19.52 -24.33
CA ARG A 564 14.48 -20.48 -25.39
C ARG A 564 14.03 -21.90 -25.03
N ASP A 565 13.85 -22.17 -23.75
CA ASP A 565 13.43 -23.46 -23.21
C ASP A 565 11.89 -23.57 -23.05
N ASP A 566 11.17 -22.44 -23.08
CA ASP A 566 9.70 -22.32 -23.13
C ASP A 566 9.20 -22.16 -24.59
#